data_AF-A0A3E3HY16-F1
#
_entry.id   AF-A0A3E3HY16-F1
#
_cell.length_a   1.000
_cell.length_b   1.000
_cell.length_c   1.000
_cell.angle_alpha   90.00
_cell.angle_beta   90.00
_cell.angle_gamma   90.00
#
_symmetry.space_group_name_H-M   'P 1'
#
loop_
_entity.id
_entity.type
_entity.pdbx_description
1 polymer ?
#
loop_
_entity_poly.entity_id
_entity_poly.type
_entity_poly.pdbx_seq_one_letter_code
_entity_poly.pdbx_strand_id
1 'polypeptide(L)' 'MNTFEYMVVSLDGDYANLKRTDEESDEIKLVARALLPPETDEGTRLKYEFLQYSIIA' A
#
# COMPACT_ATOMS: atom_id res chain seq x y z
N MET A 1 -10.45 -11.90 10.87
CA MET A 1 -9.23 -11.92 10.03
C MET A 1 -8.94 -10.47 9.71
N ASN A 2 -7.78 -9.93 10.13
CA ASN A 2 -7.52 -8.48 10.06
C ASN A 2 -6.90 -8.15 8.71
N THR A 3 -7.70 -7.54 7.83
CA THR A 3 -7.26 -6.96 6.57
C THR A 3 -6.94 -5.50 6.80
N PHE A 4 -5.85 -5.02 6.21
CA PHE A 4 -5.48 -3.62 6.32
C PHE A 4 -5.58 -2.95 4.96
N GLU A 5 -6.25 -1.80 4.89
CA GLU A 5 -6.33 -1.01 3.68
C GLU A 5 -5.26 0.09 3.71
N TYR A 6 -4.49 0.15 2.63
CA TYR A 6 -3.48 1.15 2.39
C TYR A 6 -3.75 1.87 1.08
N MET A 7 -3.33 3.10 0.99
CA MET A 7 -3.33 3.91 -0.22
C MET A 7 -1.91 4.36 -0.50
N VAL A 8 -1.47 4.18 -1.74
CA VAL A 8 -0.18 4.69 -2.20
C VAL A 8 -0.30 6.21 -2.27
N VAL A 9 0.42 6.92 -1.40
CA VAL A 9 0.42 8.39 -1.39
C VAL A 9 1.53 8.98 -2.25
N SER A 10 2.64 8.26 -2.43
CA SER A 10 3.73 8.65 -3.32
C SER A 10 4.58 7.45 -3.72
N LEU A 11 5.23 7.51 -4.88
CA LEU A 11 6.22 6.53 -5.33
C LEU A 11 7.58 7.22 -5.50
N ASP A 12 8.60 6.73 -4.82
CA ASP A 12 9.95 7.29 -4.83
C ASP A 12 10.96 6.24 -5.31
N GLY A 13 11.27 6.25 -6.61
CA GLY A 13 12.16 5.27 -7.23
C GLY A 13 11.64 3.84 -7.06
N ASP A 14 12.39 3.00 -6.33
CA ASP A 14 12.05 1.60 -6.00
C ASP A 14 11.16 1.45 -4.76
N TYR A 15 10.70 2.55 -4.17
CA TYR A 15 9.90 2.54 -2.95
C TYR A 15 8.52 3.17 -3.16
N ALA A 16 7.58 2.72 -2.36
CA ALA A 16 6.20 3.17 -2.32
C ALA A 16 5.82 3.56 -0.90
N ASN A 17 5.23 4.74 -0.78
CA ASN A 17 4.71 5.27 0.48
C ASN A 17 3.25 4.88 0.60
N LEU A 18 2.94 3.99 1.54
CA LEU A 18 1.61 3.48 1.80
C LEU A 18 1.04 4.15 3.05
N LYS A 19 -0.03 4.93 2.90
CA LYS A 19 -0.78 5.47 4.03
C LYS A 19 -1.94 4.54 4.35
N ARG A 20 -2.10 4.17 5.61
CA ARG A 20 -3.23 3.33 6.04
C ARG A 20 -4.52 4.15 5.98
N THR A 21 -5.57 3.61 5.37
CA THR A 21 -6.86 4.30 5.19
C THR A 21 -7.97 3.75 6.08
N ASP A 22 -7.75 2.56 6.65
CA ASP A 22 -8.68 1.85 7.53
C ASP A 22 -8.83 2.53 8.92
N GLU A 23 -7.79 3.23 9.38
CA GLU A 23 -7.81 4.04 10.60
C GLU A 23 -7.19 5.41 10.32
N GLU A 24 -7.56 6.44 11.08
CA GLU A 24 -6.95 7.76 11.00
C GLU A 24 -5.54 7.71 11.62
N SER A 25 -4.58 7.22 10.84
CA SER A 25 -3.17 7.16 11.21
C SER A 25 -2.33 7.93 10.18
N ASP A 26 -1.45 8.79 10.69
CA ASP A 26 -0.44 9.49 9.88
C ASP A 26 0.82 8.66 9.64
N GLU A 27 0.81 7.38 10.02
CA GLU A 27 1.89 6.47 9.68
C GLU A 27 1.92 6.19 8.17
N ILE A 28 3.04 6.57 7.56
CA ILE A 28 3.38 6.20 6.19
C ILE A 28 4.33 5.01 6.24
N LYS A 29 3.90 3.92 5.64
CA LYS A 29 4.67 2.69 5.51
C LYS A 29 5.42 2.68 4.19
N LEU A 30 6.75 2.67 4.27
CA LEU A 30 7.60 2.62 3.10
C LEU A 30 7.83 1.15 2.70
N VAL A 31 7.39 0.78 1.50
CA VAL A 31 7.44 -0.60 0.98
C VAL A 31 8.13 -0.61 -0.37
N ALA A 32 8.99 -1.59 -0.63
CA ALA A 32 9.64 -1.72 -1.93
C ALA A 32 8.63 -2.12 -3.01
N ARG A 33 8.69 -1.48 -4.18
CA ARG A 33 7.81 -1.81 -5.33
C ARG A 33 7.93 -3.26 -5.79
N ALA A 34 9.07 -3.89 -5.54
CA ALA A 34 9.31 -5.30 -5.84
C ALA A 34 8.39 -6.25 -5.04
N LEU A 35 7.88 -5.82 -3.88
CA LEU A 35 6.91 -6.57 -3.07
C LEU A 35 5.46 -6.28 -3.46
N LEU A 36 5.25 -5.21 -4.24
CA LEU A 36 3.93 -4.76 -4.66
C LEU A 36 3.63 -5.31 -6.05
N PRO A 37 2.35 -5.48 -6.39
CA PRO A 37 1.95 -5.82 -7.74
C PRO A 37 2.41 -4.73 -8.73
N PRO A 38 2.82 -5.12 -9.96
CA PRO A 38 3.42 -4.21 -10.94
C PRO A 38 2.46 -3.12 -11.46
N GLU A 39 1.15 -3.30 -11.24
CA GLU A 39 0.10 -2.34 -11.57
C GLU A 39 -0.10 -1.28 -10.47
N THR A 40 0.74 -1.27 -9.42
CA THR A 40 0.65 -0.29 -8.34
C THR A 40 1.17 1.07 -8.80
N ASP A 41 0.33 2.10 -8.67
CA ASP A 41 0.64 3.48 -9.00
C ASP A 41 0.27 4.45 -7.85
N GLU A 42 0.56 5.74 -8.00
CA GLU A 42 0.18 6.75 -7.01
C GLU A 42 -1.34 6.88 -6.93
N GLY A 43 -1.90 6.84 -5.72
CA GLY A 43 -3.34 6.81 -5.48
C GLY A 43 -3.97 5.41 -5.57
N THR A 44 -3.22 4.37 -5.94
CA THR A 44 -3.72 2.98 -5.90
C THR A 44 -4.03 2.56 -4.47
N ARG A 45 -5.14 1.86 -4.29
CA ARG A 45 -5.50 1.23 -3.01
C ARG A 45 -5.00 -0.21 -3.00
N LEU A 46 -4.37 -0.56 -1.89
CA LEU A 46 -3.81 -1.88 -1.64
C LEU A 46 -4.47 -2.47 -0.41
N LYS A 47 -4.88 -3.71 -0.52
CA LYS A 47 -5.33 -4.53 0.59
C LYS A 47 -4.19 -5.43 1.03
N TYR A 48 -3.81 -5.31 2.29
CA TYR A 48 -2.84 -6.20 2.91
C TYR A 48 -3.57 -7.29 3.70
N GLU A 49 -3.39 -8.53 3.28
CA GLU A 49 -4.00 -9.71 3.87
C GLU A 49 -3.02 -10.89 3.79
N PHE A 50 -2.88 -11.69 4.86
CA PHE A 50 -2.00 -12.88 4.88
C PHE A 50 -0.56 -12.63 4.38
N LEU A 51 0.06 -11.50 4.76
CA LEU A 51 1.41 -11.10 4.32
C LEU A 51 1.52 -10.81 2.81
N GLN A 52 0.41 -10.63 2.11
CA GLN A 52 0.36 -10.31 0.69
C GLN A 52 -0.39 -8.99 0.45
N TYR A 53 0.09 -8.21 -0.52
CA TYR A 53 -0.58 -7.00 -0.99
C TYR A 53 -1.33 -7.31 -2.27
N SER A 54 -2.62 -6.95 -2.31
CA SER A 54 -3.48 -7.06 -3.49
C SER A 54 -4.05 -5.70 -3.84
N ILE A 55 -4.11 -5.36 -5.13
CA ILE A 55 -4.76 -4.12 -5.57
C ILE A 55 -6.28 -4.29 -5.39
N ILE A 56 -6.87 -3.30 -4.75
CA ILE A 56 -8.33 -3.16 -4.63
C ILE A 56 -8.71 -1.96 -5.49
N ALA A 57 -9.30 -2.24 -6.66
CA ALA A 57 -9.82 -1.24 -7.59
C ALA A 57 -11.17 -0.69 -7.10
#